data_AF-A0A7C2KWD9-F1
#
_entry.id   AF-A0A7C2KWD9-F1
#
_cell.length_a   1.000
_cell.length_b   1.000
_cell.length_c   1.000
_cell.angle_alpha   90.00
_cell.angle_beta   90.00
_cell.angle_gamma   90.00
#
_symmetry.space_group_name_H-M   'P 1'
#
loop_
_entity.id
_entity.type
_entity.pdbx_description
1 polymer ?
#
loop_
_entity_poly.entity_id
_entity_poly.type
_entity_poly.pdbx_seq_one_letter_code
_entity_poly.pdbx_strand_id
1 'polypeptide(L)'
;MIAALTAAVGFSLSSSASEQAAPDWSRYQPGTIASVVVQYPVQTGIAVSPDVPLRLRVRYSGEFRELSDDSRRLLTAWGQAMSVSGLLQAFRQEVKVSEAGAEHWLVVQERLVPDMTAELRRDEAFEVYAIYIGQVDGRHILLINAFDHATKTKHRR
;
A
#
# COMPACT_ATOMS: atom_id res chain seq x y z
N MET A 1 -74.73 -8.11 4.05
CA MET A 1 -73.55 -7.48 3.42
C MET A 1 -72.46 -7.40 4.47
N ILE A 2 -71.44 -8.27 4.39
CA ILE A 2 -70.35 -8.37 5.37
C ILE A 2 -69.12 -7.72 4.73
N ALA A 3 -68.64 -6.62 5.30
CA ALA A 3 -67.41 -5.95 4.86
C ALA A 3 -66.23 -6.44 5.71
N ALA A 4 -65.31 -7.17 5.08
CA ALA A 4 -64.06 -7.62 5.68
C ALA A 4 -63.01 -6.51 5.54
N LEU A 5 -62.45 -6.05 6.67
CA LEU A 5 -61.38 -5.05 6.71
C LEU A 5 -60.03 -5.78 6.77
N THR A 6 -59.22 -5.62 5.72
CA THR A 6 -57.89 -6.22 5.58
C THR A 6 -56.86 -5.41 6.36
N ALA A 7 -56.21 -6.03 7.35
CA ALA A 7 -55.09 -5.43 8.08
C ALA A 7 -53.78 -5.68 7.31
N ALA A 8 -53.11 -4.61 6.87
CA ALA A 8 -51.79 -4.66 6.25
C ALA A 8 -50.70 -4.63 7.33
N VAL A 9 -49.94 -5.72 7.44
CA VAL A 9 -48.76 -5.81 8.32
C VAL A 9 -47.55 -5.29 7.55
N GLY A 10 -47.03 -4.13 7.93
CA GLY A 10 -45.79 -3.58 7.38
C GLY A 10 -44.57 -4.21 8.04
N PHE A 11 -43.83 -5.02 7.29
CA PHE A 11 -42.55 -5.59 7.70
C PHE A 11 -41.44 -4.54 7.46
N SER A 12 -40.86 -3.99 8.53
CA SER A 12 -39.69 -3.11 8.44
C SER A 12 -38.43 -3.97 8.37
N LEU A 13 -37.79 -4.03 7.19
CA LEU A 13 -36.48 -4.65 7.01
C LEU A 13 -35.40 -3.69 7.52
N SER A 14 -34.93 -3.90 8.75
CA SER A 14 -33.73 -3.22 9.26
C SER A 14 -32.49 -3.84 8.59
N SER A 15 -31.97 -3.18 7.56
CA SER A 15 -30.67 -3.51 6.98
C SER A 15 -29.56 -3.06 7.92
N SER A 16 -29.00 -3.98 8.69
CA SER A 16 -27.74 -3.75 9.41
C SER A 16 -26.60 -3.73 8.38
N ALA A 17 -26.33 -2.56 7.79
CA ALA A 17 -25.08 -2.34 7.08
C ALA A 17 -23.95 -2.42 8.10
N SER A 18 -23.12 -3.45 8.02
CA SER A 18 -21.89 -3.53 8.81
C SER A 18 -20.99 -2.36 8.38
N GLU A 19 -20.85 -1.36 9.24
CA GLU A 19 -19.91 -0.27 9.08
C GLU A 19 -18.51 -0.88 9.11
N GLN A 20 -17.96 -1.17 7.91
CA GLN A 20 -16.57 -1.59 7.77
C GLN A 20 -15.73 -0.40 8.21
N ALA A 21 -15.12 -0.50 9.39
CA ALA A 21 -14.23 0.53 9.90
C ALA A 21 -13.19 0.86 8.83
N ALA A 22 -13.06 2.15 8.52
CA ALA A 22 -12.04 2.61 7.58
C ALA A 22 -10.66 2.14 8.04
N PRO A 23 -9.74 1.81 7.11
CA PRO A 23 -8.40 1.39 7.50
C PRO A 23 -7.72 2.45 8.36
N ASP A 24 -7.10 2.03 9.46
CA ASP A 24 -6.36 2.94 10.33
C ASP A 24 -5.01 3.32 9.70
N TRP A 25 -4.99 4.48 9.05
CA TRP A 25 -3.80 5.05 8.44
C TRP A 25 -2.89 5.77 9.44
N SER A 26 -3.31 5.97 10.69
CA SER A 26 -2.58 6.77 11.69
C SER A 26 -1.22 6.18 12.07
N ARG A 27 -1.02 4.88 11.86
CA ARG A 27 0.26 4.21 12.10
C ARG A 27 1.36 4.58 11.12
N TYR A 28 1.04 5.09 9.93
CA TYR A 28 2.03 5.45 8.92
C TYR A 28 2.67 6.81 9.23
N GLN A 29 3.94 6.79 9.64
CA GLN A 29 4.65 8.00 10.01
C GLN A 29 5.34 8.64 8.79
N PRO A 30 5.38 9.99 8.69
CA PRO A 30 6.16 10.66 7.66
C PRO A 30 7.63 10.18 7.67
N GLY A 31 8.16 9.85 6.50
CA GLY A 31 9.53 9.39 6.36
C GLY A 31 10.07 9.55 4.94
N THR A 32 11.28 9.05 4.73
CA THR A 32 11.94 9.00 3.42
C THR A 32 12.54 7.62 3.18
N ILE A 33 12.72 7.22 1.93
CA ILE A 33 13.45 6.00 1.59
C ILE A 33 14.89 6.12 2.13
N ALA A 34 15.51 7.30 2.02
CA ALA A 34 16.84 7.55 2.59
C ALA A 34 16.91 7.27 4.10
N SER A 35 15.89 7.65 4.88
CA SER A 35 15.85 7.37 6.32
C SER A 35 15.80 5.87 6.63
N VAL A 36 15.15 5.07 5.78
CA VAL A 36 15.15 3.60 5.92
C VAL A 36 16.55 3.05 5.72
N VAL A 37 17.29 3.51 4.71
CA VAL A 37 18.67 3.08 4.45
C VAL A 37 19.60 3.41 5.62
N VAL A 38 19.41 4.57 6.25
CA VAL A 38 20.20 4.98 7.42
C VAL A 38 19.85 4.15 8.66
N GLN A 39 18.56 3.90 8.89
CA GLN A 39 18.08 3.18 10.07
C GLN A 39 18.38 1.67 10.00
N TYR A 40 18.33 1.09 8.81
CA TYR A 40 18.55 -0.33 8.56
C TYR A 40 19.80 -0.48 7.69
N PRO A 41 21.00 -0.63 8.27
CA PRO A 41 22.22 -0.75 7.49
C PRO A 41 22.19 -1.99 6.59
N VAL A 42 22.88 -1.90 5.46
CA VAL A 42 23.01 -2.96 4.46
C VAL A 42 23.51 -4.26 5.10
N GLN A 43 22.82 -5.36 4.81
CA GLN A 43 23.18 -6.72 5.21
C GLN A 43 23.22 -7.65 4.00
N THR A 44 24.13 -8.62 4.04
CA THR A 44 24.17 -9.73 3.08
C THR A 44 23.13 -10.79 3.42
N GLY A 45 22.56 -11.46 2.42
CA GLY A 45 21.49 -12.44 2.62
C GLY A 45 20.13 -11.79 2.83
N ILE A 46 19.20 -12.54 3.43
CA ILE A 46 17.82 -12.09 3.67
C ILE A 46 17.71 -11.63 5.13
N ALA A 47 17.34 -10.37 5.34
CA ALA A 47 17.03 -9.83 6.66
C ALA A 47 15.60 -9.32 6.68
N VAL A 48 14.75 -9.94 7.50
CA VAL A 48 13.35 -9.57 7.68
C VAL A 48 13.23 -8.52 8.78
N SER A 49 12.42 -7.49 8.56
CA SER A 49 12.14 -6.44 9.53
C SER A 49 10.75 -6.62 10.16
N PRO A 50 10.53 -6.23 11.43
CA PRO A 50 9.18 -5.98 11.91
C PRO A 50 8.52 -4.88 11.06
N ASP A 51 7.22 -4.97 10.81
CA ASP A 51 6.50 -4.03 9.94
C ASP A 51 6.77 -2.56 10.32
N VAL A 52 7.50 -1.83 9.48
CA VAL A 52 7.77 -0.40 9.67
C VAL A 52 6.89 0.42 8.71
N PRO A 53 5.74 0.95 9.18
CA PRO A 53 4.84 1.74 8.35
C PRO A 53 5.40 3.15 8.10
N LEU A 54 5.47 3.52 6.83
CA LEU A 54 6.04 4.77 6.33
C LEU A 54 5.06 5.47 5.40
N ARG A 55 4.85 6.76 5.61
CA ARG A 55 4.20 7.65 4.65
C ARG A 55 5.28 8.42 3.90
N LEU A 56 5.45 8.10 2.62
CA LEU A 56 6.50 8.68 1.77
C LEU A 56 5.88 9.60 0.73
N ARG A 57 6.58 10.68 0.38
CA ARG A 57 6.21 11.56 -0.74
C ARG A 57 7.19 11.33 -1.88
N VAL A 58 6.72 10.70 -2.96
CA VAL A 58 7.55 10.28 -4.09
C VAL A 58 6.96 10.81 -5.41
N ARG A 59 7.71 10.70 -6.51
CA ARG A 59 7.21 11.00 -7.87
C ARG A 59 7.02 9.73 -8.66
N TYR A 60 5.91 9.65 -9.39
CA TYR A 60 5.54 8.51 -10.21
C TYR A 60 6.26 8.54 -11.56
N SER A 61 6.91 7.44 -11.96
CA SER A 61 7.58 7.35 -13.27
C SER A 61 6.65 6.92 -14.41
N GLY A 62 5.51 6.27 -14.09
CA GLY A 62 4.69 5.59 -15.09
C GLY A 62 5.21 4.19 -15.49
N GLU A 63 6.27 3.69 -14.85
CA GLU A 63 6.85 2.38 -15.16
C GLU A 63 6.50 1.34 -14.09
N PHE A 64 6.06 0.18 -14.56
CA PHE A 64 5.90 -1.03 -13.76
C PHE A 64 6.78 -2.14 -14.34
N ARG A 65 7.18 -3.08 -13.49
CA ARG A 65 7.83 -4.32 -13.90
C ARG A 65 7.32 -5.49 -13.07
N GLU A 66 7.61 -6.71 -13.52
CA GLU A 66 7.38 -7.89 -12.70
C GLU A 66 8.21 -7.85 -11.42
N LEU A 67 7.70 -8.50 -10.39
CA LEU A 67 8.41 -8.66 -9.12
C LEU A 67 9.78 -9.31 -9.35
N SER A 68 10.83 -8.62 -8.92
CA SER A 68 12.20 -9.13 -8.99
C SER A 68 12.41 -10.35 -8.09
N ASP A 69 13.44 -11.15 -8.38
CA ASP A 69 13.76 -12.35 -7.60
C ASP A 69 14.04 -12.03 -6.13
N ASP A 70 14.73 -10.92 -5.85
CA ASP A 70 14.97 -10.46 -4.48
C ASP A 70 13.67 -10.13 -3.74
N SER A 71 12.74 -9.44 -4.39
CA SER A 71 11.44 -9.13 -3.80
C SER A 71 10.61 -10.39 -3.58
N ARG A 72 10.64 -11.36 -4.49
CA ARG A 72 9.99 -12.67 -4.30
C ARG A 72 10.57 -13.40 -3.09
N ARG A 73 11.91 -13.49 -3.00
CA ARG A 73 12.63 -14.14 -1.89
C ARG A 73 12.26 -13.51 -0.54
N LEU A 74 12.28 -12.18 -0.44
CA LEU A 74 11.94 -11.50 0.80
C LEU A 74 10.46 -11.64 1.15
N LEU A 75 9.54 -11.48 0.18
CA LEU A 75 8.11 -11.65 0.43
C LEU A 75 7.79 -13.05 0.95
N THR A 76 8.44 -14.08 0.41
CA THR A 76 8.31 -15.45 0.93
C THR A 76 8.81 -15.54 2.38
N ALA A 77 10.01 -15.03 2.67
CA ALA A 77 10.59 -15.09 4.02
C ALA A 77 9.77 -14.29 5.05
N TRP A 78 9.35 -13.07 4.70
CA TRP A 78 8.50 -12.24 5.56
C TRP A 78 7.12 -12.86 5.76
N GLY A 79 6.50 -13.44 4.72
CA GLY A 79 5.23 -14.18 4.85
C GLY A 79 5.33 -15.37 5.79
N GLN A 80 6.42 -16.13 5.71
CA GLN A 80 6.70 -17.23 6.65
C GLN A 80 6.86 -16.72 8.09
N ALA A 81 7.65 -15.67 8.28
CA ALA A 81 7.87 -15.07 9.60
C ALA A 81 6.58 -14.53 10.24
N MET A 82 5.69 -13.94 9.44
CA MET A 82 4.44 -13.35 9.89
C MET A 82 3.25 -14.33 9.86
N SER A 83 3.47 -15.58 9.45
CA SER A 83 2.40 -16.58 9.22
C SER A 83 1.29 -16.08 8.27
N VAL A 84 1.66 -15.30 7.26
CA VAL A 84 0.75 -14.76 6.23
C VAL A 84 0.96 -15.51 4.92
N SER A 85 -0.13 -16.06 4.38
CA SER A 85 -0.14 -16.75 3.09
C SER A 85 -0.66 -15.82 1.97
N GLY A 86 -0.46 -16.23 0.71
CA GLY A 86 -1.02 -15.50 -0.44
C GLY A 86 -0.32 -14.20 -0.83
N LEU A 87 0.79 -13.82 -0.17
CA LEU A 87 1.51 -12.58 -0.47
C LEU A 87 1.95 -12.47 -1.94
N LEU A 88 2.53 -13.52 -2.52
CA LEU A 88 2.94 -13.50 -3.93
C LEU A 88 1.77 -13.40 -4.92
N GLN A 89 0.54 -13.66 -4.47
CA GLN A 89 -0.66 -13.47 -5.28
C GLN A 89 -1.14 -12.01 -5.21
N ALA A 90 -1.00 -11.39 -4.03
CA ALA A 90 -1.33 -10.00 -3.77
C ALA A 90 -0.28 -9.01 -4.29
N PHE A 91 0.97 -9.42 -4.45
CA PHE A 91 2.09 -8.58 -4.89
C PHE A 91 2.80 -9.25 -6.06
N ARG A 92 2.58 -8.75 -7.28
CA ARG A 92 3.19 -9.32 -8.51
C ARG A 92 4.04 -8.33 -9.28
N GLN A 93 3.94 -7.04 -8.96
CA GLN A 93 4.62 -5.98 -9.69
C GLN A 93 5.37 -5.06 -8.75
N GLU A 94 6.35 -4.37 -9.33
CA GLU A 94 7.03 -3.25 -8.73
C GLU A 94 6.74 -2.00 -9.56
N VAL A 95 6.53 -0.88 -8.88
CA VAL A 95 6.41 0.45 -9.49
C VAL A 95 7.70 1.22 -9.30
N LYS A 96 8.16 1.89 -10.34
CA LYS A 96 9.32 2.78 -10.25
C LYS A 96 8.87 4.16 -9.80
N VAL A 97 9.52 4.67 -8.76
CA VAL A 97 9.29 6.00 -8.21
C VAL A 97 10.62 6.73 -8.08
N SER A 98 10.57 8.05 -7.91
CA SER A 98 11.74 8.82 -7.51
C SER A 98 11.51 9.62 -6.23
N GLU A 99 12.54 9.68 -5.38
CA GLU A 99 12.58 10.49 -4.16
C GLU A 99 13.90 11.26 -4.16
N ALA A 100 13.83 12.59 -4.03
CA ALA A 100 15.02 13.46 -4.06
C ALA A 100 15.96 13.22 -5.27
N GLY A 101 15.42 12.81 -6.42
CA GLY A 101 16.18 12.51 -7.64
C GLY A 101 16.78 11.10 -7.72
N ALA A 102 16.69 10.31 -6.65
CA ALA A 102 17.06 8.89 -6.67
C ALA A 102 15.88 8.03 -7.11
N GLU A 103 16.14 7.02 -7.96
CA GLU A 103 15.12 6.09 -8.45
C GLU A 103 15.03 4.84 -7.59
N HIS A 104 13.81 4.39 -7.31
CA HIS A 104 13.54 3.23 -6.47
C HIS A 104 12.42 2.38 -7.07
N TRP A 105 12.54 1.06 -6.92
CA TRP A 105 11.48 0.12 -7.26
C TRP A 105 10.80 -0.33 -5.98
N LEU A 106 9.51 0.00 -5.83
CA LEU A 106 8.70 -0.37 -4.68
C LEU A 106 7.72 -1.46 -5.09
N VAL A 107 7.52 -2.45 -4.23
CA VAL A 107 6.57 -3.53 -4.49
C VAL A 107 5.17 -2.98 -4.30
N VAL A 108 4.25 -3.27 -5.22
CA VAL A 108 2.89 -2.73 -5.20
C VAL A 108 1.85 -3.85 -5.11
N GLN A 109 0.79 -3.64 -4.32
CA GLN A 109 -0.35 -4.55 -4.32
C GLN A 109 -1.02 -4.54 -5.70
N GLU A 110 -1.28 -5.72 -6.25
CA GLU A 110 -1.84 -5.91 -7.59
C GLU A 110 -3.10 -5.08 -7.83
N ARG A 111 -3.97 -5.01 -6.82
CA ARG A 111 -5.22 -4.24 -6.88
C ARG A 111 -5.04 -2.73 -7.05
N LEU A 112 -3.87 -2.18 -6.71
CA LEU A 112 -3.60 -0.74 -6.82
C LEU A 112 -3.07 -0.35 -8.19
N VAL A 113 -2.54 -1.30 -8.97
CA VAL A 113 -1.90 -1.00 -10.26
C VAL A 113 -2.87 -0.32 -11.26
N PRO A 114 -4.13 -0.79 -11.43
CA PRO A 114 -5.07 -0.13 -12.32
C PRO A 114 -5.34 1.33 -11.92
N ASP A 115 -5.58 1.57 -10.62
CA ASP A 115 -5.90 2.90 -10.09
C ASP A 115 -4.70 3.83 -10.24
N MET A 116 -3.49 3.39 -9.88
CA MET A 116 -2.27 4.18 -10.09
C MET A 116 -2.06 4.53 -11.57
N THR A 117 -2.36 3.61 -12.49
CA THR A 117 -2.23 3.83 -13.93
C THR A 117 -3.26 4.83 -14.45
N ALA A 118 -4.48 4.80 -13.91
CA ALA A 118 -5.58 5.67 -14.33
C ALA A 118 -5.47 7.08 -13.74
N GLU A 119 -5.00 7.20 -12.49
CA GLU A 119 -5.08 8.44 -11.71
C GLU A 119 -3.78 9.24 -11.72
N LEU A 120 -2.61 8.58 -11.72
CA LEU A 120 -1.32 9.25 -11.61
C LEU A 120 -0.71 9.55 -12.98
N ARG A 121 -0.15 10.75 -13.12
CA ARG A 121 0.61 11.15 -14.31
C ARG A 121 2.11 10.96 -14.08
N ARG A 122 2.87 10.71 -15.15
CA ARG A 122 4.34 10.71 -15.07
C ARG A 122 4.84 12.03 -14.47
N ASP A 123 5.84 11.90 -13.62
CA ASP A 123 6.47 12.95 -12.79
C ASP A 123 5.55 13.59 -11.74
N GLU A 124 4.30 13.14 -11.60
CA GLU A 124 3.40 13.62 -10.55
C GLU A 124 3.90 13.19 -9.17
N ALA A 125 3.92 14.15 -8.24
CA ALA A 125 4.21 13.85 -6.84
C ALA A 125 2.95 13.29 -6.16
N PHE A 126 3.10 12.21 -5.40
CA PHE A 126 2.02 11.55 -4.70
C PHE A 126 2.51 10.99 -3.36
N GLU A 127 1.58 10.68 -2.46
CA GLU A 127 1.88 10.05 -1.18
C GLU A 127 1.66 8.54 -1.28
N VAL A 128 2.61 7.77 -0.76
CA VAL A 128 2.48 6.31 -0.64
C VAL A 128 2.51 5.90 0.83
N TYR A 129 1.63 4.98 1.17
CA TYR A 129 1.55 4.32 2.46
C TYR A 129 2.21 2.95 2.31
N ALA A 130 3.49 2.89 2.67
CA ALA A 130 4.33 1.72 2.46
C ALA A 130 4.75 1.08 3.78
N ILE A 131 5.03 -0.22 3.77
CA ILE A 131 5.68 -0.93 4.88
C ILE A 131 7.06 -1.35 4.42
N TYR A 132 8.10 -0.98 5.17
CA TYR A 132 9.40 -1.61 5.00
C TYR A 132 9.39 -2.98 5.67
N ILE A 133 9.71 -4.02 4.89
CA ILE A 133 9.64 -5.43 5.32
C ILE A 133 11.01 -6.09 5.47
N GLY A 134 12.08 -5.40 5.07
CA GLY A 134 13.45 -5.92 5.17
C GLY A 134 14.29 -5.67 3.91
N GLN A 135 15.34 -6.48 3.78
CA GLN A 135 16.31 -6.36 2.70
C GLN A 135 16.82 -7.72 2.21
N VAL A 136 17.28 -7.74 0.96
CA VAL A 136 18.01 -8.86 0.36
C VAL A 136 19.29 -8.34 -0.27
N ASP A 137 20.44 -8.82 0.20
CA ASP A 137 21.76 -8.48 -0.35
C ASP A 137 21.96 -6.95 -0.48
N GLY A 138 21.54 -6.21 0.55
CA GLY A 138 21.60 -4.75 0.63
C GLY A 138 20.49 -3.98 -0.07
N ARG A 139 19.59 -4.66 -0.78
CA ARG A 139 18.43 -4.03 -1.39
C ARG A 139 17.26 -3.97 -0.41
N HIS A 140 16.89 -2.76 0.01
CA HIS A 140 15.69 -2.51 0.81
C HIS A 140 14.41 -2.69 0.01
N ILE A 141 13.40 -3.31 0.63
CA ILE A 141 12.14 -3.62 -0.03
C ILE A 141 10.99 -3.05 0.80
N LEU A 142 10.18 -2.23 0.14
CA LEU A 142 8.99 -1.61 0.70
C LEU A 142 7.75 -2.06 -0.08
N LEU A 143 6.68 -2.36 0.64
CA LEU A 143 5.39 -2.76 0.10
C LEU A 143 4.41 -1.59 0.15
N ILE A 144 3.91 -1.13 -1.00
CA ILE A 144 2.87 -0.11 -1.10
C ILE A 144 1.51 -0.76 -0.82
N ASN A 145 0.82 -0.26 0.20
CA ASN A 145 -0.52 -0.72 0.59
C ASN A 145 -1.64 0.22 0.20
N ALA A 146 -1.32 1.50 0.02
CA ALA A 146 -2.22 2.53 -0.48
C ALA A 146 -1.41 3.70 -1.03
N PHE A 147 -2.07 4.56 -1.79
CA PHE A 147 -1.53 5.82 -2.27
C PHE A 147 -2.61 6.91 -2.19
N ASP A 148 -2.18 8.16 -2.20
CA ASP A 148 -3.05 9.33 -2.30
C ASP A 148 -2.36 10.40 -3.16
N HIS A 149 -3.12 11.28 -3.80
CA HIS A 149 -2.54 12.43 -4.47
C HIS A 149 -1.85 13.32 -3.45
N ALA A 150 -0.69 13.88 -3.81
CA ALA A 150 -0.05 14.83 -2.92
C ALA A 150 -0.98 16.03 -2.72
N THR A 151 -1.47 16.21 -1.49
CA THR A 151 -2.34 17.33 -1.17
C THR A 151 -1.65 18.63 -1.60
N LYS A 152 -2.30 19.38 -2.49
CA LYS A 152 -1.85 20.72 -2.84
C LYS A 152 -1.98 21.54 -1.57
N THR A 153 -0.88 21.75 -0.86
CA THR A 153 -0.86 22.66 0.29
C THR A 153 -1.28 24.02 -0.24
N LYS A 154 -2.53 24.42 0.00
CA LYS A 154 -3.03 25.76 -0.32
C LYS A 154 -2.17 26.72 0.47
N HIS A 155 -1.16 27.32 -0.18
CA HIS A 155 -0.50 28.49 0.35
C HIS A 155 -1.56 29.59 0.42
N ARG A 156 -2.15 29.77 1.60
CA ARG A 156 -2.84 31.01 1.97
C ARG A 156 -1.77 32.09 1.93
N ARG A 157 -1.79 32.90 0.88
CA ARG A 157 -1.07 34.17 0.81
C ARG A 157 -1.73 35.16 1.75
#